data_AF-A0A4U8S5H2-F1
#
_entry.id   AF-A0A4U8S5H2-F1
#
_cell.length_a   1.000
_cell.length_b   1.000
_cell.length_c   1.000
_cell.angle_alpha   90.00
_cell.angle_beta   90.00
_cell.angle_gamma   90.00
#
_symmetry.space_group_name_H-M   'P 1'
#
loop_
_entity.id
_entity.type
_entity.pdbx_description
1 polymer ?
#
loop_
_entity_poly.entity_id
_entity_poly.type
_entity_poly.pdbx_seq_one_letter_code
_entity_poly.pdbx_strand_id
1 'polypeptide(L)'
;MFYKGFEHFIKVKFFLLYLLAYMQLVAAKSNPCFPIHTISFASLDSYLYHTDEEVELIYSTFPFINTQIKPYLNQCMNAQDITTLLKSLNDSVIKKGYLTTRFGIGKQDLSTGELKIKV
;
A
#
# COMPACT_ATOMS: atom_id res chain seq x y z
N MET A 1 -24.24 -18.26 -49.77
CA MET A 1 -24.36 -17.64 -48.43
C MET A 1 -23.33 -18.27 -47.49
N PHE A 2 -22.03 -17.98 -47.63
CA PHE A 2 -20.99 -18.52 -46.71
C PHE A 2 -19.96 -17.47 -46.24
N TYR A 3 -19.97 -16.26 -46.81
CA TYR A 3 -18.98 -15.22 -46.51
C TYR A 3 -19.29 -14.33 -45.29
N LYS A 4 -20.58 -14.17 -44.90
CA LYS A 4 -20.98 -13.28 -43.80
C LYS A 4 -20.55 -13.77 -42.40
N GLY A 5 -20.50 -15.09 -42.18
CA GLY A 5 -20.09 -15.66 -40.88
C GLY A 5 -18.58 -15.56 -40.63
N PHE A 6 -17.78 -15.65 -41.70
CA PHE A 6 -16.32 -15.60 -41.62
C PHE A 6 -15.81 -14.18 -41.31
N GLU A 7 -16.39 -13.14 -41.93
CA GLU A 7 -16.03 -11.76 -41.62
C GLU A 7 -16.38 -11.35 -40.19
N HIS A 8 -17.49 -11.84 -39.66
CA HIS A 8 -17.92 -11.54 -38.29
C HIS A 8 -16.93 -12.15 -37.28
N PHE A 9 -16.44 -13.36 -37.54
CA PHE A 9 -15.46 -14.03 -36.69
C PHE A 9 -14.10 -13.29 -36.69
N ILE A 10 -13.67 -12.78 -37.85
CA ILE A 10 -12.44 -12.00 -37.98
C ILE A 10 -12.56 -10.65 -37.24
N LYS A 11 -13.68 -9.94 -37.39
CA LYS A 11 -13.92 -8.65 -36.71
C LYS A 11 -13.92 -8.78 -35.19
N VAL A 12 -14.56 -9.81 -34.64
CA VAL A 12 -14.58 -10.06 -33.19
C VAL A 12 -13.17 -10.39 -32.68
N LYS A 13 -12.40 -11.18 -33.42
CA LYS A 13 -11.03 -11.53 -33.04
C LYS A 13 -10.10 -10.31 -33.06
N PHE A 14 -10.23 -9.45 -34.06
CA PHE A 14 -9.50 -8.17 -34.12
C PHE A 14 -9.89 -7.22 -33.00
N PHE A 15 -11.19 -7.13 -32.68
CA PHE A 15 -11.68 -6.30 -31.59
C PHE A 15 -11.17 -6.78 -30.22
N LEU A 16 -11.16 -8.10 -29.99
CA LEU A 16 -10.60 -8.68 -28.77
C LEU A 16 -9.09 -8.47 -28.67
N LEU A 17 -8.35 -8.61 -29.77
CA LEU A 17 -6.91 -8.33 -29.80
C LEU A 17 -6.61 -6.85 -29.52
N TYR A 18 -7.42 -5.94 -30.07
CA TYR A 18 -7.30 -4.51 -29.82
C TYR A 18 -7.59 -4.17 -28.35
N LEU A 19 -8.63 -4.77 -27.75
CA LEU A 19 -8.94 -4.62 -26.33
C LEU A 19 -7.82 -5.15 -25.42
N LEU A 20 -7.25 -6.31 -25.73
CA LEU A 20 -6.13 -6.88 -24.98
C LEU A 20 -4.89 -5.99 -25.07
N ALA A 21 -4.56 -5.49 -26.26
CA ALA A 21 -3.45 -4.56 -26.45
C ALA A 21 -3.70 -3.22 -25.73
N TYR A 22 -4.93 -2.72 -25.73
CA TYR A 22 -5.31 -1.51 -25.02
C TYR A 22 -5.17 -1.67 -23.50
N MET A 23 -5.57 -2.82 -22.93
CA MET A 23 -5.37 -3.13 -21.52
C MET A 23 -3.88 -3.19 -21.13
N GLN A 24 -3.02 -3.73 -22.02
CA GLN A 24 -1.57 -3.73 -21.81
C GLN A 24 -0.98 -2.31 -21.86
N LEU A 25 -1.45 -1.45 -22.76
CA LEU A 25 -1.03 -0.05 -22.86
C LEU A 25 -1.43 0.78 -21.63
N VAL A 26 -2.61 0.54 -21.05
CA VAL A 26 -3.06 1.25 -19.84
C VAL A 26 -2.22 0.87 -18.61
N ALA A 27 -1.71 -0.36 -18.53
CA ALA A 27 -0.86 -0.82 -17.44
C ALA A 27 0.57 -0.25 -17.46
N ALA A 28 1.02 0.30 -18.59
CA ALA A 28 2.39 0.80 -18.77
C ALA A 28 2.61 2.24 -18.28
N LYS A 29 1.62 2.86 -17.63
CA LYS A 29 1.82 4.16 -16.96
C LYS A 29 2.59 3.93 -15.66
N SER A 30 3.89 4.23 -15.67
CA SER A 30 4.76 4.11 -14.49
C SER A 30 4.19 4.92 -13.32
N ASN A 31 3.73 4.24 -12.28
CA ASN A 31 3.27 4.89 -11.06
C ASN A 31 4.51 5.14 -10.18
N PRO A 32 4.85 6.40 -9.85
CA PRO A 32 6.06 6.68 -9.08
C PRO A 32 6.00 5.99 -7.70
N CYS A 33 7.11 5.37 -7.31
CA CYS A 33 7.26 4.67 -6.04
C CYS A 33 8.62 4.97 -5.42
N PHE A 34 8.73 4.76 -4.10
CA PHE A 34 9.97 4.90 -3.33
C PHE A 34 10.38 3.55 -2.74
N PRO A 35 11.68 3.18 -2.78
CA PRO A 35 12.16 1.99 -2.11
C PRO A 35 12.08 2.18 -0.60
N ILE A 36 11.30 1.33 0.08
CA ILE A 36 11.14 1.33 1.53
C ILE A 36 11.97 0.17 2.10
N HIS A 37 13.02 0.49 2.85
CA HIS A 37 13.89 -0.47 3.51
C HIS A 37 13.44 -0.74 4.95
N THR A 38 12.97 0.30 5.64
CA THR A 38 12.56 0.25 7.04
C THR A 38 11.22 0.93 7.25
N ILE A 39 10.47 0.44 8.23
CA ILE A 39 9.22 1.05 8.69
C ILE A 39 9.34 1.27 10.19
N SER A 40 9.20 2.52 10.64
CA SER A 40 9.29 2.91 12.04
C SER A 40 7.95 3.47 12.52
N PHE A 41 7.75 3.44 13.84
CA PHE A 41 6.53 3.92 14.49
C PHE A 41 6.86 5.02 15.49
N ALA A 42 5.97 5.99 15.60
CA ALA A 42 6.03 7.03 16.62
C ALA A 42 4.60 7.38 17.06
N SER A 43 4.44 7.86 18.28
CA SER A 43 3.23 8.43 18.82
C SER A 43 2.94 9.77 18.14
N LEU A 44 1.64 10.07 17.99
CA LEU A 44 1.19 11.42 17.64
C LEU A 44 1.54 12.45 18.73
N ASP A 45 1.66 12.03 19.99
CA ASP A 45 1.88 12.87 21.17
C ASP A 45 3.35 12.87 21.64
N SER A 46 4.31 12.68 20.71
CA SER A 46 5.76 12.49 20.98
C SER A 46 6.47 13.60 21.78
N TYR A 47 5.76 14.63 22.24
CA TYR A 47 6.27 15.63 23.17
C TYR A 47 6.31 15.13 24.63
N LEU A 48 5.62 14.03 24.96
CA LEU A 48 5.42 13.60 26.34
C LEU A 48 6.31 12.41 26.79
N TYR A 49 7.05 11.75 25.88
CA TYR A 49 7.83 10.54 26.19
C TYR A 49 9.19 10.48 25.46
N HIS A 50 10.12 9.67 26.00
CA HIS A 50 11.43 9.39 25.40
C HIS A 50 11.33 8.32 24.29
N THR A 51 12.09 8.51 23.21
CA THR A 51 11.83 7.87 21.90
C THR A 51 11.89 6.35 21.87
N ASP A 52 12.79 5.73 22.66
CA ASP A 52 13.05 4.29 22.53
C ASP A 52 12.03 3.46 23.33
N GLU A 53 11.67 3.93 24.53
CA GLU A 53 10.62 3.33 25.35
C GLU A 53 9.23 3.42 24.67
N GLU A 54 9.00 4.52 23.95
CA GLU A 54 7.77 4.75 23.19
C GLU A 54 7.59 3.71 22.08
N VAL A 55 8.66 3.43 21.33
CA VAL A 55 8.63 2.44 20.24
C VAL A 55 8.35 1.04 20.81
N GLU A 56 9.00 0.65 21.90
CA GLU A 56 8.76 -0.64 22.55
C GLU A 56 7.31 -0.77 23.06
N LEU A 57 6.78 0.30 23.66
CA LEU A 57 5.39 0.35 24.10
C LEU A 57 4.40 0.20 22.94
N ILE A 58 4.66 0.82 21.79
CA ILE A 58 3.83 0.68 20.60
C ILE A 58 3.81 -0.78 20.13
N TYR A 59 4.98 -1.42 20.01
CA TYR A 59 5.06 -2.81 19.55
C TYR A 59 4.45 -3.81 20.55
N SER A 60 4.56 -3.57 21.85
CA SER A 60 3.92 -4.40 22.87
C SER A 60 2.39 -4.20 22.92
N THR A 61 1.91 -2.98 22.74
CA THR A 61 0.47 -2.66 22.67
C THR A 61 -0.17 -3.22 21.39
N PHE A 62 0.57 -3.19 20.28
CA PHE A 62 0.08 -3.58 18.96
C PHE A 62 0.95 -4.68 18.32
N PRO A 63 0.94 -5.91 18.86
CA PRO A 63 1.85 -6.98 18.43
C PRO A 63 1.65 -7.44 16.98
N PHE A 64 0.52 -7.11 16.36
CA PHE A 64 0.22 -7.42 14.96
C PHE A 64 1.04 -6.58 13.96
N ILE A 65 1.64 -5.47 14.39
CA ILE A 65 2.39 -4.56 13.51
C ILE A 65 3.45 -5.35 12.74
N ASN A 66 4.30 -6.10 13.45
CA ASN A 66 5.42 -6.84 12.89
C ASN A 66 5.02 -7.79 11.75
N THR A 67 3.87 -8.44 11.87
CA THR A 67 3.38 -9.37 10.84
C THR A 67 2.78 -8.63 9.65
N GLN A 68 2.10 -7.51 9.89
CA GLN A 68 1.43 -6.74 8.84
C GLN A 68 2.38 -5.86 8.02
N ILE A 69 3.49 -5.36 8.59
CA ILE A 69 4.46 -4.54 7.85
C ILE A 69 5.42 -5.40 7.01
N LYS A 70 5.65 -6.65 7.39
CA LYS A 70 6.67 -7.52 6.76
C LYS A 70 6.58 -7.60 5.23
N PRO A 71 5.39 -7.69 4.60
CA PRO A 71 5.29 -7.73 3.13
C PRO A 71 5.73 -6.44 2.43
N TYR A 72 5.81 -5.33 3.16
CA TYR A 72 6.13 -4.00 2.63
C TYR A 72 7.61 -3.63 2.78
N LEU A 73 8.39 -4.42 3.53
CA LEU A 73 9.83 -4.19 3.69
C LEU A 73 10.59 -4.57 2.41
N ASN A 74 11.58 -3.74 2.07
CA ASN A 74 12.40 -3.86 0.86
C ASN A 74 11.58 -3.89 -0.44
N GLN A 75 10.48 -3.14 -0.48
CA GLN A 75 9.61 -2.98 -1.64
C GLN A 75 9.64 -1.55 -2.17
N CYS A 76 9.39 -1.36 -3.46
CA CYS A 76 9.07 -0.04 -3.99
C CYS A 76 7.59 0.25 -3.77
N MET A 77 7.27 1.19 -2.87
CA MET A 77 5.90 1.50 -2.50
C MET A 77 5.44 2.83 -3.13
N ASN A 78 4.25 2.81 -3.72
CA ASN A 78 3.54 4.02 -4.11
C ASN A 78 2.49 4.42 -3.04
N ALA A 79 1.78 5.52 -3.27
CA ALA A 79 0.78 6.03 -2.32
C ALA A 79 -0.36 5.04 -2.02
N GLN A 80 -0.75 4.21 -2.99
CA GLN A 80 -1.79 3.19 -2.81
C GLN A 80 -1.31 2.06 -1.90
N ASP A 81 -0.05 1.65 -2.03
CA ASP A 81 0.55 0.62 -1.19
C ASP A 81 0.60 1.09 0.27
N ILE A 82 1.04 2.34 0.51
CA ILE A 82 1.05 2.95 1.84
C ILE A 82 -0.37 3.05 2.41
N THR A 83 -1.34 3.49 1.61
CA THR A 83 -2.75 3.57 2.04
C THR A 83 -3.31 2.19 2.41
N THR A 84 -2.93 1.15 1.67
CA THR A 84 -3.36 -0.23 1.92
C THR A 84 -2.76 -0.77 3.22
N LEU A 85 -1.47 -0.52 3.47
CA LEU A 85 -0.82 -0.83 4.75
C LEU A 85 -1.52 -0.12 5.92
N LEU A 86 -1.73 1.20 5.83
CA LEU A 86 -2.38 1.97 6.90
C LEU A 86 -3.81 1.48 7.15
N LYS A 87 -4.57 1.16 6.10
CA LYS A 87 -5.91 0.58 6.25
C LYS A 87 -5.84 -0.76 7.01
N SER A 88 -4.91 -1.63 6.64
CA SER A 88 -4.74 -2.94 7.29
C SER A 88 -4.40 -2.83 8.77
N LEU A 89 -3.55 -1.86 9.16
CA LEU A 89 -3.21 -1.57 10.55
C LEU A 89 -4.43 -1.01 11.31
N ASN A 90 -5.14 -0.05 10.72
CA ASN A 90 -6.34 0.55 11.30
C ASN A 90 -7.47 -0.46 11.52
N ASP A 91 -7.72 -1.34 10.54
CA ASP A 91 -8.68 -2.42 10.69
C ASP A 91 -8.31 -3.35 11.86
N SER A 92 -7.01 -3.62 12.06
CA SER A 92 -6.51 -4.47 13.16
C SER A 92 -6.72 -3.87 14.55
N VAL A 93 -6.57 -2.56 14.73
CA VAL A 93 -6.84 -1.89 16.02
C VAL A 93 -8.31 -1.75 16.30
N ILE A 94 -9.12 -1.44 15.27
CA ILE A 94 -10.58 -1.37 15.41
C ILE A 94 -11.14 -2.73 15.83
N LYS A 95 -10.68 -3.82 15.21
CA LYS A 95 -11.07 -5.20 15.60
C LYS A 95 -10.72 -5.56 17.05
N LYS A 96 -9.79 -4.83 17.67
CA LYS A 96 -9.38 -5.00 19.07
C LYS A 96 -10.04 -3.99 20.03
N GLY A 97 -10.96 -3.16 19.53
CA GLY A 97 -11.73 -2.21 20.34
C GLY A 97 -11.16 -0.79 20.42
N TYR A 98 -10.02 -0.53 19.79
CA TYR A 98 -9.41 0.81 19.76
C TYR A 98 -10.07 1.69 18.68
N LEU A 99 -11.27 2.19 18.96
CA LEU A 99 -12.07 2.95 17.98
C LEU A 99 -11.47 4.31 17.62
N THR A 100 -10.77 4.96 18.56
CA THR A 100 -10.20 6.31 18.42
C THR A 100 -8.71 6.32 18.05
N THR A 101 -8.02 5.18 18.14
CA THR A 101 -6.62 5.04 17.70
C THR A 101 -6.52 4.99 16.18
N ARG A 102 -5.54 5.67 15.59
CA ARG A 102 -5.34 5.70 14.13
C ARG A 102 -3.88 5.67 13.75
N PHE A 103 -3.50 4.70 12.92
CA PHE A 103 -2.24 4.73 12.19
C PHE A 103 -2.35 5.66 10.99
N GLY A 104 -1.43 6.61 10.88
CA GLY A 104 -1.37 7.59 9.81
C GLY A 104 0.05 7.96 9.43
N ILE A 105 0.19 8.88 8.48
CA ILE A 105 1.49 9.42 8.06
C ILE A 105 1.44 10.95 8.10
N GLY A 106 2.52 11.55 8.59
CA GLY A 106 2.76 12.99 8.47
C GLY A 106 3.65 13.31 7.27
N LYS A 107 3.93 14.61 7.08
CA LYS A 107 4.97 15.07 6.14
C LYS A 107 6.31 14.42 6.52
N GLN A 108 6.94 13.75 5.56
CA GLN A 108 8.23 13.09 5.70
C GLN A 108 8.96 13.07 4.36
N ASP A 109 10.27 12.87 4.41
CA ASP A 109 11.10 12.60 3.24
C ASP A 109 11.38 11.09 3.18
N LEU A 110 10.98 10.43 2.10
CA LEU A 110 11.18 9.00 1.88
C LEU A 110 12.49 8.70 1.13
N SER A 111 13.30 9.71 0.80
CA SER A 111 14.56 9.55 0.07
C SER A 111 15.57 8.65 0.78
N THR A 112 15.46 8.53 2.11
CA THR A 112 16.28 7.65 2.96
C THR A 112 15.82 6.19 2.95
N GLY A 113 14.63 5.91 2.39
CA GLY A 113 14.00 4.60 2.41
C GLY A 113 13.38 4.21 3.76
N GLU A 114 13.21 5.16 4.68
CA GLU A 114 12.45 4.95 5.92
C GLU A 114 11.03 5.50 5.77
N LEU A 115 10.01 4.64 6.02
CA LEU A 115 8.63 5.07 6.17
C LEU A 115 8.28 5.17 7.66
N LYS A 116 8.02 6.38 8.13
CA LYS A 116 7.58 6.64 9.51
C LYS A 116 6.07 6.72 9.60
N ILE A 117 5.48 5.81 10.36
CA ILE A 117 4.04 5.75 10.65
C ILE A 117 3.80 6.32 12.04
N LYS A 118 2.78 7.17 12.17
CA LYS A 118 2.33 7.68 13.46
C LYS A 118 1.10 6.94 13.96
N VAL A 119 0.98 6.72 15.26
CA VAL A 119 -0.17 6.07 15.93
C VAL A 119 -0.69 6.90 17.09
#